data_AF-A0A2D7ZKJ5-F1
#
_entry.id   AF-A0A2D7ZKJ5-F1
#
_cell.length_a   1.000
_cell.length_b   1.000
_cell.length_c   1.000
_cell.angle_alpha   90.00
_cell.angle_beta   90.00
_cell.angle_gamma   90.00
#
_symmetry.space_group_name_H-M   'P 1'
#
loop_
_entity.id
_entity.type
_entity.pdbx_description
1 polymer ?
#
loop_
_entity_poly.entity_id
_entity_poly.type
_entity_poly.pdbx_seq_one_letter_code
_entity_poly.pdbx_strand_id
1 'polypeptide(L)'
;MRQYKEWTCKDEEGSITEISTIEDADMSSGEWLVLARSGYQLNRAEAYCKRMGWFYEKGYQEFRTNRFVIAIRAWIKLNKGETIKFFELKKLYQCLYGKVSVKRGFKKLEGVDENLDFSLSYLKDNCGLIAEGEWQNVIYGLDPEDILMFESLEKSKDLFKNKARIRLSTIHGIKGGEAENVVVISDISYKTWKKMNTEPDDEHRVFYTGITRTKKNLFIIQPETKYSYELN
;
A
#
# COMPACT_ATOMS: atom_id res chain seq x y z
N MET A 1 -23.48 -25.85 -17.36
CA MET A 1 -24.63 -24.97 -17.66
C MET A 1 -24.19 -23.55 -17.31
N ARG A 2 -24.12 -22.63 -18.29
CA ARG A 2 -23.68 -21.23 -18.06
C ARG A 2 -24.83 -20.51 -17.36
N GLN A 3 -24.67 -20.10 -16.10
CA GLN A 3 -25.72 -19.36 -15.39
C GLN A 3 -25.94 -18.02 -16.09
N TYR A 4 -27.20 -17.73 -16.41
CA TYR A 4 -27.61 -16.43 -16.91
C TYR A 4 -27.53 -15.42 -15.76
N LYS A 5 -26.78 -14.32 -15.95
CA LYS A 5 -26.76 -13.18 -15.03
C LYS A 5 -27.61 -12.09 -15.64
N GLU A 6 -28.65 -11.68 -14.92
CA GLU A 6 -29.32 -10.41 -15.19
C GLU A 6 -28.41 -9.29 -14.66
N TRP A 7 -28.10 -8.34 -15.54
CA TRP A 7 -27.30 -7.17 -15.23
C TRP A 7 -28.24 -5.98 -15.06
N THR A 8 -28.34 -5.47 -13.84
CA THR A 8 -29.03 -4.20 -13.55
C THR A 8 -27.99 -3.10 -13.35
N CYS A 9 -28.24 -1.93 -13.91
CA CYS A 9 -27.44 -0.74 -13.63
C CYS A 9 -27.63 -0.34 -12.16
N LYS A 10 -26.60 0.25 -11.56
CA LYS A 10 -26.76 0.93 -10.27
C LYS A 10 -27.39 2.31 -10.54
N ASP A 11 -28.19 2.79 -9.58
CA ASP A 11 -28.82 4.13 -9.66
C ASP A 11 -27.82 5.28 -9.45
N GLU A 12 -26.61 4.98 -8.99
CA GLU A 12 -25.56 5.97 -8.73
C GLU A 12 -24.85 6.37 -10.03
N GLU A 13 -24.83 7.67 -10.34
CA GLU A 13 -24.03 8.21 -11.44
C GLU A 13 -22.53 8.12 -11.13
N GLY A 14 -21.77 7.69 -12.15
CA GLY A 14 -20.31 7.69 -12.16
C GLY A 14 -19.75 8.66 -13.19
N SER A 15 -18.43 8.82 -13.22
CA SER A 15 -17.74 9.68 -14.18
C SER A 15 -16.63 8.95 -14.93
N ILE A 16 -16.37 9.37 -16.16
CA ILE A 16 -15.19 9.02 -16.94
C ILE A 16 -14.44 10.31 -17.24
N THR A 17 -13.20 10.41 -16.81
CA THR A 17 -12.36 11.60 -16.96
C THR A 17 -11.03 11.22 -17.58
N GLU A 18 -10.68 11.87 -18.69
CA GLU A 18 -9.33 11.83 -19.21
C GLU A 18 -8.44 12.81 -18.45
N ILE A 19 -7.27 12.34 -18.02
CA ILE A 19 -6.26 13.13 -17.33
C ILE A 19 -4.93 13.03 -18.07
N SER A 20 -4.13 14.08 -18.06
CA SER A 20 -2.83 14.07 -18.75
C SER A 20 -1.78 13.34 -17.94
N THR A 21 -1.89 13.37 -16.61
CA THR A 21 -0.93 12.71 -15.74
C THR A 21 -1.52 12.25 -14.41
N ILE A 22 -0.80 11.40 -13.68
CA ILE A 22 -1.27 10.88 -12.38
C ILE A 22 -1.42 12.00 -11.34
N GLU A 23 -0.63 13.08 -11.47
CA GLU A 23 -0.73 14.25 -10.59
C GLU A 23 -2.07 14.99 -10.71
N ASP A 24 -2.81 14.84 -11.81
CA ASP A 24 -4.14 15.45 -11.98
C ASP A 24 -5.22 14.73 -11.15
N ALA A 25 -4.93 13.52 -10.65
CA ALA A 25 -5.82 12.81 -9.74
C ALA A 25 -5.51 13.23 -8.29
N ASP A 26 -6.42 13.99 -7.66
CA ASP A 26 -6.37 14.25 -6.22
C ASP A 26 -6.76 12.99 -5.44
N MET A 27 -5.76 12.16 -5.19
CA MET A 27 -5.90 10.99 -4.36
C MET A 27 -5.69 11.32 -2.89
N SER A 28 -6.07 12.48 -2.34
CA SER A 28 -5.91 12.80 -0.91
C SER A 28 -6.91 12.10 0.00
N SER A 29 -8.10 11.76 -0.52
CA SER A 29 -9.18 11.09 0.20
C SER A 29 -9.83 9.99 -0.66
N GLY A 30 -10.70 9.16 -0.07
CA GLY A 30 -11.37 8.06 -0.78
C GLY A 30 -10.49 6.84 -1.05
N GLU A 31 -11.13 5.79 -1.60
CA GLU A 31 -10.45 4.57 -2.03
C GLU A 31 -10.05 4.66 -3.50
N TRP A 32 -8.79 4.35 -3.79
CA TRP A 32 -8.18 4.48 -5.09
C TRP A 32 -7.51 3.18 -5.53
N LEU A 33 -7.65 2.87 -6.82
CA LEU A 33 -6.93 1.79 -7.46
C LEU A 33 -6.29 2.31 -8.75
N VAL A 34 -4.97 2.34 -8.79
CA VAL A 34 -4.19 2.69 -9.99
C VAL A 34 -3.74 1.41 -10.68
N LEU A 35 -4.13 1.28 -11.93
CA LEU A 35 -3.92 0.10 -12.75
C LEU A 35 -3.03 0.42 -13.94
N ALA A 36 -2.08 -0.47 -14.20
CA ALA A 36 -1.28 -0.43 -15.41
C ALA A 36 -1.11 -1.83 -16.00
N ARG A 37 -0.67 -1.90 -17.26
CA ARG A 37 -0.40 -3.18 -17.91
C ARG A 37 0.82 -3.89 -17.32
N SER A 38 1.84 -3.12 -16.93
CA SER A 38 3.14 -3.58 -16.44
C SER A 38 3.58 -2.79 -15.20
N GLY A 39 4.36 -3.43 -14.32
CA GLY A 39 4.71 -2.84 -13.01
C GLY A 39 5.54 -1.56 -13.08
N TYR A 40 6.40 -1.39 -14.09
CA TYR A 40 7.24 -0.19 -14.23
C TYR A 40 6.43 1.07 -14.50
N GLN A 41 5.24 0.94 -15.10
CA GLN A 41 4.36 2.06 -15.43
C GLN A 41 3.73 2.68 -14.18
N LEU A 42 3.71 1.93 -13.07
CA LEU A 42 3.24 2.41 -11.78
C LEU A 42 4.28 3.27 -11.05
N ASN A 43 5.52 3.36 -11.55
CA ASN A 43 6.59 4.06 -10.83
C ASN A 43 6.31 5.56 -10.66
N ARG A 44 5.64 6.20 -11.62
CA ARG A 44 5.24 7.61 -11.50
C ARG A 44 4.16 7.79 -10.43
N ALA A 45 3.14 6.92 -10.42
CA ALA A 45 2.12 6.92 -9.38
C ALA A 45 2.71 6.65 -7.99
N GLU A 46 3.71 5.76 -7.91
CA GLU A 46 4.46 5.48 -6.70
C GLU A 46 5.19 6.72 -6.19
N ALA A 47 5.98 7.36 -7.04
CA ALA A 47 6.70 8.59 -6.70
C ALA A 47 5.75 9.71 -6.28
N TYR A 48 4.58 9.82 -6.94
CA TYR A 48 3.58 10.80 -6.57
C TYR A 48 3.00 10.53 -5.18
N CYS A 49 2.61 9.29 -4.87
CA CYS A 49 2.12 8.93 -3.55
C CYS A 49 3.17 9.25 -2.47
N LYS A 50 4.43 8.89 -2.68
CA LYS A 50 5.51 9.20 -1.73
C LYS A 50 5.68 10.70 -1.51
N ARG A 51 5.76 11.49 -2.59
CA ARG A 51 5.90 12.95 -2.53
C ARG A 51 4.73 13.63 -1.81
N MET A 52 3.52 13.10 -1.93
CA MET A 52 2.34 13.61 -1.24
C MET A 52 2.21 13.06 0.20
N GLY A 53 3.10 12.18 0.63
CA GLY A 53 2.98 11.46 1.90
C GLY A 53 1.74 10.57 1.95
N TRP A 54 1.21 10.15 0.80
CA TRP A 54 0.07 9.25 0.73
C TRP A 54 0.53 7.81 0.78
N PHE A 55 -0.17 7.04 1.60
CA PHE A 55 0.13 5.65 1.74
C PHE A 55 -0.55 4.79 0.69
N TYR A 56 0.23 3.87 0.13
CA TYR A 56 -0.19 2.98 -0.94
C TYR A 56 0.32 1.56 -0.73
N GLU A 57 -0.40 0.59 -1.28
CA GLU A 57 0.06 -0.79 -1.44
C GLU A 57 0.47 -1.02 -2.90
N LYS A 58 1.62 -1.67 -3.15
CA LYS A 58 2.06 -2.06 -4.50
C LYS A 58 2.19 -3.58 -4.59
N GLY A 59 1.36 -4.21 -5.43
CA GLY A 59 1.38 -5.67 -5.60
C GLY A 59 0.92 -6.44 -4.36
N TYR A 60 1.64 -7.52 -4.00
CA TYR A 60 1.25 -8.47 -2.93
C TYR A 60 1.82 -8.14 -1.54
N GLN A 61 2.59 -7.06 -1.38
CA GLN A 61 3.08 -6.68 -0.06
C GLN A 61 1.96 -5.99 0.72
N GLU A 62 1.27 -6.76 1.56
CA GLU A 62 0.17 -6.24 2.38
C GLU A 62 0.71 -5.30 3.46
N PHE A 63 0.12 -4.10 3.56
CA PHE A 63 0.47 -3.10 4.57
C PHE A 63 0.53 -3.67 5.99
N ARG A 64 -0.46 -4.50 6.34
CA ARG A 64 -0.59 -5.13 7.66
C ARG A 64 0.58 -6.04 8.03
N THR A 65 1.29 -6.58 7.03
CA THR A 65 2.42 -7.51 7.25
C THR A 65 3.78 -6.82 7.17
N ASN A 66 3.80 -5.55 6.78
CA ASN A 66 5.02 -4.75 6.75
C ASN A 66 5.61 -4.65 8.17
N ARG A 67 6.88 -5.02 8.31
CA ARG A 67 7.57 -5.04 9.61
C ARG A 67 7.60 -3.67 10.29
N PHE A 68 7.76 -2.59 9.53
CA PHE A 68 7.84 -1.24 10.05
C PHE A 68 6.48 -0.76 10.54
N VAL A 69 5.41 -1.08 9.81
CA VAL A 69 4.03 -0.81 10.24
C VAL A 69 3.74 -1.47 11.59
N ILE A 70 4.08 -2.75 11.72
CA ILE A 70 3.87 -3.49 12.97
C ILE A 70 4.72 -2.88 14.10
N ALA A 71 5.99 -2.56 13.83
CA ALA A 71 6.90 -1.97 14.81
C ALA A 71 6.44 -0.58 15.28
N ILE A 72 6.09 0.32 14.36
CA ILE A 72 5.61 1.67 14.69
C ILE A 72 4.31 1.59 15.51
N ARG A 73 3.33 0.79 15.06
CA ARG A 73 2.09 0.57 15.82
C ARG A 73 2.35 0.05 17.23
N ALA A 74 3.25 -0.93 17.36
CA ALA A 74 3.62 -1.51 18.64
C ALA A 74 4.26 -0.46 19.57
N TRP A 75 5.18 0.36 19.02
CA TRP A 75 5.80 1.44 19.78
C TRP A 75 4.79 2.49 20.27
N ILE A 76 3.86 2.90 19.39
CA ILE A 76 2.81 3.86 19.76
C ILE A 76 1.89 3.28 20.84
N LYS A 77 1.48 2.02 20.73
CA LYS A 77 0.68 1.32 21.76
C LYS A 77 1.40 1.31 23.11
N LEU A 78 2.67 0.91 23.13
CA LEU A 78 3.47 0.86 24.35
C LEU A 78 3.58 2.23 25.05
N ASN A 79 3.79 3.30 24.28
CA ASN A 79 3.86 4.67 24.84
C ASN A 79 2.50 5.19 25.33
N LYS A 80 1.39 4.60 24.87
CA LYS A 80 0.04 4.85 25.41
C LYS A 80 -0.27 4.02 26.67
N GLY A 81 0.66 3.20 27.13
CA GLY A 81 0.46 2.28 28.27
C GLY A 81 -0.31 1.00 27.91
N GLU A 82 -0.53 0.74 26.62
CA GLU A 82 -1.14 -0.50 26.14
C GLU A 82 -0.11 -1.65 26.10
N THR A 83 -0.60 -2.88 25.93
CA THR A 83 0.23 -4.07 25.76
C THR A 83 0.30 -4.51 24.29
N ILE A 84 1.35 -5.26 23.96
CA ILE A 84 1.55 -5.86 22.63
C ILE A 84 1.74 -7.37 22.74
N LYS A 85 1.47 -8.11 21.64
CA LYS A 85 1.69 -9.55 21.56
C LYS A 85 3.14 -9.88 21.15
N PHE A 86 3.58 -11.12 21.38
CA PHE A 86 4.94 -11.54 21.04
C PHE A 86 5.33 -11.31 19.57
N PHE A 87 4.40 -11.52 18.63
CA PHE A 87 4.68 -11.28 17.22
C PHE A 87 4.99 -9.79 16.94
N GLU A 88 4.29 -8.86 17.59
CA GLU A 88 4.52 -7.41 17.49
C GLU A 88 5.85 -7.05 18.12
N LEU A 89 6.14 -7.61 19.30
CA LEU A 89 7.40 -7.44 20.01
C LEU A 89 8.59 -7.88 19.16
N LYS A 90 8.50 -9.04 18.52
CA LYS A 90 9.54 -9.57 17.64
C LYS A 90 9.81 -8.64 16.45
N LYS A 91 8.76 -8.07 15.84
CA LYS A 91 8.92 -7.10 14.74
C LYS A 91 9.50 -5.77 15.23
N LEU A 92 9.07 -5.30 16.40
CA LEU A 92 9.64 -4.11 17.04
C LEU A 92 11.14 -4.29 17.29
N TYR A 93 11.57 -5.37 17.94
CA TYR A 93 12.99 -5.62 18.25
C TYR A 93 13.86 -5.80 17.00
N GLN A 94 13.30 -6.30 15.90
CA GLN A 94 13.96 -6.33 14.58
C GLN A 94 14.21 -4.92 14.02
N CYS A 95 13.38 -3.95 14.39
CA CYS A 95 13.42 -2.57 13.93
C CYS A 95 14.07 -1.59 14.93
N LEU A 96 14.52 -2.05 16.11
CA LEU A 96 15.21 -1.21 17.11
C LEU A 96 16.73 -1.22 16.96
N TYR A 97 17.38 -0.06 17.15
CA TYR A 97 18.84 0.06 17.10
C TYR A 97 19.50 -0.85 18.15
N GLY A 98 20.37 -1.76 17.70
CA GLY A 98 21.13 -2.60 18.62
C GLY A 98 22.07 -1.76 19.48
N LYS A 99 22.17 -2.06 20.78
CA LYS A 99 23.00 -1.36 21.79
C LYS A 99 22.54 0.05 22.18
N VAL A 100 21.76 0.74 21.34
CA VAL A 100 21.19 2.06 21.66
C VAL A 100 19.79 1.90 22.26
N SER A 101 18.93 1.14 21.59
CA SER A 101 17.53 0.96 22.00
C SER A 101 17.32 -0.29 22.87
N VAL A 102 18.23 -1.26 22.80
CA VAL A 102 18.14 -2.55 23.48
C VAL A 102 19.50 -2.97 24.04
N LYS A 103 19.53 -3.42 25.30
CA LYS A 103 20.72 -3.97 25.98
C LYS A 103 21.33 -5.14 25.19
N ARG A 104 22.65 -5.30 25.27
CA ARG A 104 23.36 -6.42 24.62
C ARG A 104 22.78 -7.76 25.11
N GLY A 105 22.52 -8.69 24.18
CA GLY A 105 21.97 -10.02 24.48
C GLY A 105 20.45 -10.11 24.36
N PHE A 106 19.72 -9.00 24.51
CA PHE A 106 18.25 -9.02 24.56
C PHE A 106 17.55 -8.93 23.20
N LYS A 107 18.29 -8.63 22.11
CA LYS A 107 17.70 -8.46 20.77
C LYS A 107 17.01 -9.72 20.23
N LYS A 108 17.43 -10.90 20.69
CA LYS A 108 16.85 -12.19 20.28
C LYS A 108 15.63 -12.63 21.09
N LEU A 109 15.33 -11.95 22.21
CA LEU A 109 14.24 -12.31 23.11
C LEU A 109 14.32 -13.78 23.60
N GLU A 110 15.53 -14.29 23.82
CA GLU A 110 15.73 -15.66 24.30
C GLU A 110 15.14 -15.83 25.71
N GLY A 111 14.32 -16.86 25.91
CA GLY A 111 13.69 -17.16 27.20
C GLY A 111 12.44 -16.34 27.54
N VAL A 112 11.96 -15.49 26.62
CA VAL A 112 10.71 -14.75 26.79
C VAL A 112 9.51 -15.66 26.47
N ASP A 113 8.53 -15.72 27.37
CA ASP A 113 7.29 -16.49 27.15
C ASP A 113 6.42 -15.82 26.09
N GLU A 114 6.19 -16.52 24.98
CA GLU A 114 5.46 -16.01 23.81
C GLU A 114 3.95 -15.81 24.06
N ASN A 115 3.39 -16.38 25.14
CA ASN A 115 1.97 -16.27 25.47
C ASN A 115 1.61 -15.04 26.29
N LEU A 116 2.62 -14.26 26.71
CA LEU A 116 2.41 -13.06 27.51
C LEU A 116 2.02 -11.85 26.67
N ASP A 117 1.39 -10.90 27.35
CA ASP A 117 1.17 -9.54 26.88
C ASP A 117 2.26 -8.64 27.45
N PHE A 118 2.92 -7.88 26.58
CA PHE A 118 4.10 -7.11 26.93
C PHE A 118 3.75 -5.64 27.12
N SER A 119 3.91 -5.13 28.34
CA SER A 119 3.83 -3.69 28.65
C SER A 119 5.21 -3.03 28.52
N LEU A 120 5.23 -1.70 28.41
CA LEU A 120 6.49 -0.94 28.34
C LEU A 120 7.37 -1.16 29.59
N SER A 121 6.76 -1.23 30.77
CA SER A 121 7.47 -1.51 32.03
C SER A 121 8.11 -2.91 32.02
N TYR A 122 7.34 -3.93 31.65
CA TYR A 122 7.85 -5.30 31.56
C TYR A 122 9.04 -5.39 30.60
N LEU A 123 8.97 -4.71 29.45
CA LEU A 123 10.06 -4.71 28.47
C LEU A 123 11.33 -4.03 28.98
N LYS A 124 11.20 -2.94 29.75
CA LYS A 124 12.34 -2.26 30.40
C LYS A 124 13.00 -3.14 31.46
N ASP A 125 12.17 -3.80 32.28
CA ASP A 125 12.64 -4.60 33.43
C ASP A 125 13.20 -5.96 33.02
N ASN A 126 12.54 -6.65 32.07
CA ASN A 126 12.80 -8.06 31.77
C ASN A 126 13.38 -8.28 30.36
N CYS A 127 13.12 -7.38 29.40
CA CYS A 127 13.52 -7.55 28.00
C CYS A 127 14.60 -6.56 27.55
N GLY A 128 15.25 -5.86 28.50
CA GLY A 128 16.40 -5.01 28.24
C GLY A 128 16.12 -3.81 27.32
N LEU A 129 14.86 -3.36 27.22
CA LEU A 129 14.50 -2.18 26.45
C LEU A 129 15.06 -0.92 27.13
N ILE A 130 15.74 -0.07 26.36
CA ILE A 130 16.30 1.22 26.81
C ILE A 130 15.69 2.38 26.00
N ALA A 131 15.13 2.11 24.83
CA ALA A 131 14.55 3.15 23.96
C ALA A 131 13.52 4.03 24.68
N GLU A 132 13.55 5.32 24.35
CA GLU A 132 12.63 6.35 24.84
C GLU A 132 12.33 7.36 23.73
N GLY A 133 11.19 8.04 23.84
CA GLY A 133 10.75 9.07 22.89
C GLY A 133 9.94 8.52 21.71
N GLU A 134 9.87 9.34 20.66
CA GLU A 134 9.07 9.08 19.46
C GLU A 134 9.64 7.96 18.58
N TRP A 135 8.78 7.31 17.79
CA TRP A 135 9.17 6.14 16.98
C TRP A 135 10.27 6.47 15.96
N GLN A 136 10.30 7.69 15.44
CA GLN A 136 11.29 8.22 14.49
C GLN A 136 12.72 8.13 15.03
N ASN A 137 12.88 8.23 16.36
CA ASN A 137 14.18 8.26 17.01
C ASN A 137 14.68 6.85 17.40
N VAL A 138 13.78 5.86 17.45
CA VAL A 138 14.09 4.52 17.98
C VAL A 138 14.04 3.43 16.92
N ILE A 139 13.26 3.63 15.85
CA ILE A 139 13.15 2.69 14.73
C ILE A 139 14.25 3.00 13.71
N TYR A 140 15.09 2.00 13.41
CA TYR A 140 16.16 2.13 12.42
C TYR A 140 15.77 1.55 11.06
N GLY A 141 16.44 2.04 10.02
CA GLY A 141 16.34 1.49 8.67
C GLY A 141 15.18 2.06 7.84
N LEU A 142 14.57 3.15 8.30
CA LEU A 142 13.74 4.02 7.48
C LEU A 142 14.62 5.14 6.92
N ASP A 143 14.44 5.47 5.65
CA ASP A 143 15.04 6.67 5.07
C ASP A 143 14.17 7.93 5.38
N PRO A 144 14.66 9.15 5.12
CA PRO A 144 13.88 10.36 5.40
C PRO A 144 12.53 10.43 4.69
N GLU A 145 12.40 9.84 3.50
CA GLU A 145 11.14 9.83 2.75
C GLU A 145 10.12 8.88 3.40
N ASP A 146 10.57 7.70 3.81
CA ASP A 146 9.75 6.75 4.58
C ASP A 146 9.30 7.33 5.92
N ILE A 147 10.17 8.08 6.62
CA ILE A 147 9.80 8.75 7.88
C ILE A 147 8.64 9.73 7.63
N LEU A 148 8.77 10.62 6.65
CA LEU A 148 7.72 11.58 6.30
C LEU A 148 6.41 10.89 5.91
N MET A 149 6.49 9.78 5.16
CA MET A 149 5.33 8.97 4.80
C MET A 149 4.65 8.38 6.05
N PHE A 150 5.40 7.79 6.99
CA PHE A 150 4.85 7.21 8.21
C PHE A 150 4.29 8.26 9.18
N GLU A 151 4.85 9.46 9.24
CA GLU A 151 4.28 10.59 9.99
C GLU A 151 2.95 11.05 9.40
N SER A 152 2.87 11.15 8.07
CA SER A 152 1.61 11.47 7.38
C SER A 152 0.53 10.44 7.68
N LEU A 153 0.91 9.15 7.65
CA LEU A 153 0.06 8.02 8.00
C LEU A 153 -0.47 8.07 9.44
N GLU A 154 0.39 8.42 10.39
CA GLU A 154 0.01 8.57 11.79
C GLU A 154 -0.98 9.71 11.96
N LYS A 155 -0.70 10.87 11.35
CA LYS A 155 -1.57 12.07 11.37
C LYS A 155 -2.94 11.79 10.76
N SER A 156 -3.00 11.07 9.63
CA SER A 156 -4.26 10.72 8.97
C SER A 156 -5.01 9.55 9.64
N LYS A 157 -4.39 8.90 10.63
CA LYS A 157 -4.83 7.63 11.25
C LYS A 157 -4.88 6.44 10.30
N ASP A 158 -4.43 6.60 9.05
CA ASP A 158 -4.31 5.48 8.11
C ASP A 158 -3.28 4.46 8.57
N LEU A 159 -2.31 4.89 9.40
CA LEU A 159 -1.34 4.00 10.03
C LEU A 159 -2.01 2.84 10.75
N PHE A 160 -3.22 3.02 11.28
CA PHE A 160 -3.94 2.01 12.07
C PHE A 160 -4.98 1.21 11.27
N LYS A 161 -5.16 1.51 9.98
CA LYS A 161 -6.09 0.78 9.11
C LYS A 161 -5.49 -0.53 8.61
N ASN A 162 -6.35 -1.49 8.24
CA ASN A 162 -5.88 -2.80 7.79
C ASN A 162 -5.38 -2.82 6.34
N LYS A 163 -5.73 -1.81 5.53
CA LYS A 163 -5.41 -1.73 4.10
C LYS A 163 -5.08 -0.29 3.73
N ALA A 164 -4.19 -0.10 2.76
CA ALA A 164 -4.01 1.20 2.13
C ALA A 164 -5.29 1.64 1.41
N ARG A 165 -5.61 2.93 1.49
CA ARG A 165 -6.70 3.50 0.69
C ARG A 165 -6.31 3.59 -0.80
N ILE A 166 -5.03 3.74 -1.12
CA ILE A 166 -4.49 3.71 -2.48
C ILE A 166 -3.85 2.34 -2.74
N ARG A 167 -4.21 1.70 -3.85
CA ARG A 167 -3.62 0.45 -4.31
C ARG A 167 -3.04 0.65 -5.71
N LEU A 168 -1.77 0.31 -5.89
CA LEU A 168 -1.08 0.30 -7.18
C LEU A 168 -0.91 -1.16 -7.61
N SER A 169 -1.44 -1.55 -8.76
CA SER A 169 -1.32 -2.92 -9.23
C SER A 169 -1.27 -3.02 -10.75
N THR A 170 -0.72 -4.11 -11.24
CA THR A 170 -0.93 -4.45 -12.65
C THR A 170 -2.35 -4.99 -12.82
N ILE A 171 -2.93 -4.80 -13.99
CA ILE A 171 -4.28 -5.32 -14.29
C ILE A 171 -4.35 -6.85 -14.15
N HIS A 172 -3.23 -7.55 -14.37
CA HIS A 172 -3.12 -9.00 -14.15
C HIS A 172 -2.93 -9.36 -12.68
N GLY A 173 -2.24 -8.51 -11.92
CA GLY A 173 -1.90 -8.74 -10.52
C GLY A 173 -3.08 -8.55 -9.58
N ILE A 174 -4.07 -7.75 -9.97
CA ILE A 174 -5.26 -7.51 -9.16
C ILE A 174 -6.21 -8.71 -9.19
N LYS A 175 -6.18 -9.53 -8.13
CA LYS A 175 -7.08 -10.69 -7.97
C LYS A 175 -8.34 -10.29 -7.22
N GLY A 176 -9.34 -9.86 -7.98
CA GLY A 176 -10.57 -9.32 -7.39
C GLY A 176 -10.30 -8.00 -6.64
N GLY A 177 -11.37 -7.25 -6.40
CA GLY A 177 -11.25 -5.93 -5.80
C GLY A 177 -11.64 -4.85 -6.78
N GLU A 178 -12.51 -3.99 -6.30
CA GLU A 178 -13.02 -2.80 -6.96
C GLU A 178 -12.68 -1.61 -6.05
N ALA A 179 -12.66 -0.41 -6.62
CA ALA A 179 -12.48 0.83 -5.86
C ALA A 179 -13.49 1.87 -6.33
N GLU A 180 -13.79 2.83 -5.45
CA GLU A 180 -14.61 3.99 -5.81
C GLU A 180 -13.99 4.75 -6.98
N ASN A 181 -12.68 5.02 -6.89
CA ASN A 181 -11.90 5.72 -7.89
C ASN A 181 -10.88 4.77 -8.52
N VAL A 182 -10.85 4.67 -9.84
CA VAL A 182 -9.88 3.86 -10.57
C VAL A 182 -9.15 4.71 -11.58
N VAL A 183 -7.82 4.65 -11.55
CA VAL A 183 -6.97 5.26 -12.58
C VAL A 183 -6.43 4.15 -13.47
N VAL A 184 -6.58 4.27 -14.79
CA VAL A 184 -6.02 3.35 -15.77
C VAL A 184 -4.94 4.07 -16.57
N ILE A 185 -3.71 3.54 -16.51
CA ILE A 185 -2.60 3.96 -17.35
C ILE A 185 -2.74 3.25 -18.70
N SER A 186 -2.98 4.02 -19.76
CA SER A 186 -3.24 3.52 -21.12
C SER A 186 -1.97 3.08 -21.87
N ASP A 187 -0.81 3.63 -21.50
CA ASP A 187 0.47 3.19 -22.06
C ASP A 187 0.67 1.68 -21.84
N ILE A 188 1.35 1.04 -22.78
CA ILE A 188 1.74 -0.37 -22.74
C ILE A 188 3.18 -0.53 -23.22
N SER A 189 3.79 -1.67 -22.92
CA SER A 189 5.15 -1.94 -23.43
C SER A 189 5.12 -2.14 -24.96
N TYR A 190 6.23 -1.84 -25.66
CA TYR A 190 6.35 -2.13 -27.09
C TYR A 190 6.03 -3.60 -27.43
N LYS A 191 6.46 -4.54 -26.58
CA LYS A 191 6.16 -5.96 -26.75
C LYS A 191 4.65 -6.23 -26.69
N THR A 192 3.97 -5.62 -25.73
CA THR A 192 2.51 -5.72 -25.59
C THR A 192 1.80 -5.10 -26.78
N TRP A 193 2.21 -3.89 -27.18
CA TRP A 193 1.65 -3.19 -28.34
C TRP A 193 1.81 -4.00 -29.63
N LYS A 194 3.00 -4.56 -29.87
CA LYS A 194 3.24 -5.42 -31.03
C LYS A 194 2.33 -6.65 -31.03
N LYS A 195 2.14 -7.28 -29.86
CA LYS A 195 1.23 -8.42 -29.72
C LYS A 195 -0.22 -8.02 -29.97
N MET A 196 -0.66 -6.90 -29.39
CA MET A 196 -2.02 -6.36 -29.54
C MET A 196 -2.37 -6.13 -31.02
N ASN A 197 -1.43 -5.63 -31.83
CA ASN A 197 -1.64 -5.43 -33.27
C ASN A 197 -1.85 -6.73 -34.07
N THR A 198 -1.47 -7.88 -33.51
CA THR A 198 -1.68 -9.19 -34.14
C THR A 198 -2.80 -10.00 -33.47
N GLU A 199 -2.98 -9.84 -32.15
CA GLU A 199 -3.93 -10.57 -31.31
C GLU A 199 -4.52 -9.59 -30.27
N PRO A 200 -5.52 -8.77 -30.65
CA PRO A 200 -6.02 -7.69 -29.81
C PRO A 200 -6.93 -8.18 -28.67
N ASP A 201 -7.63 -9.30 -28.85
CA ASP A 201 -8.61 -9.86 -27.90
C ASP A 201 -8.07 -10.02 -26.47
N ASP A 202 -6.81 -10.42 -26.35
CA ASP A 202 -6.14 -10.58 -25.06
C ASP A 202 -6.06 -9.25 -24.32
N GLU A 203 -5.61 -8.19 -24.99
CA GLU A 203 -5.45 -6.88 -24.38
C GLU A 203 -6.81 -6.19 -24.16
N HIS A 204 -7.79 -6.40 -25.04
CA HIS A 204 -9.18 -5.98 -24.81
C HIS A 204 -9.73 -6.55 -23.49
N ARG A 205 -9.54 -7.85 -23.24
CA ARG A 205 -9.99 -8.50 -21.99
C ARG A 205 -9.26 -7.96 -20.76
N VAL A 206 -7.96 -7.68 -20.90
CA VAL A 206 -7.15 -7.10 -19.84
C VAL A 206 -7.69 -5.72 -19.49
N PHE A 207 -7.75 -4.79 -20.45
CA PHE A 207 -8.21 -3.43 -20.18
C PHE A 207 -9.68 -3.39 -19.74
N TYR A 208 -10.55 -4.22 -20.32
CA TYR A 208 -11.92 -4.41 -19.83
C TYR A 208 -11.96 -4.82 -18.35
N THR A 209 -11.10 -5.77 -17.94
CA THR A 209 -10.97 -6.17 -16.53
C THR A 209 -10.50 -5.02 -15.64
N GLY A 210 -9.63 -4.14 -16.14
CA GLY A 210 -9.16 -2.97 -15.42
C GLY A 210 -10.25 -1.92 -15.22
N ILE A 211 -10.95 -1.57 -16.31
CA ILE A 211 -12.06 -0.61 -16.30
C ILE A 211 -13.20 -1.06 -15.39
N THR A 212 -13.56 -2.36 -15.45
CA THR A 212 -14.62 -2.93 -14.62
C THR A 212 -14.26 -3.04 -13.14
N ARG A 213 -13.06 -2.61 -12.70
CA ARG A 213 -12.76 -2.42 -11.26
C ARG A 213 -13.35 -1.13 -10.70
N THR A 214 -13.88 -0.26 -11.55
CA THR A 214 -14.43 1.04 -11.17
C THR A 214 -15.83 0.89 -10.61
N LYS A 215 -16.07 1.44 -9.42
CA LYS A 215 -17.42 1.57 -8.87
C LYS A 215 -18.09 2.89 -9.22
N LYS A 216 -17.32 3.99 -9.27
CA LYS A 216 -17.87 5.34 -9.43
C LYS A 216 -17.10 6.20 -10.44
N ASN A 217 -15.81 6.45 -10.20
CA ASN A 217 -15.03 7.40 -11.00
C ASN A 217 -13.87 6.69 -11.72
N LEU A 218 -13.91 6.68 -13.04
CA LEU A 218 -12.82 6.19 -13.89
C LEU A 218 -11.99 7.37 -14.39
N PHE A 219 -10.69 7.29 -14.17
CA PHE A 219 -9.70 8.22 -14.69
C PHE A 219 -8.82 7.49 -15.70
N ILE A 220 -8.68 8.03 -16.90
CA ILE A 220 -7.85 7.46 -17.96
C ILE A 220 -6.67 8.40 -18.18
N ILE A 221 -5.46 7.92 -17.90
CA ILE A 221 -4.24 8.70 -18.19
C ILE A 221 -3.99 8.63 -19.69
N GLN A 222 -3.93 9.79 -20.33
CA GLN A 222 -3.57 9.93 -21.73
C GLN A 222 -2.15 9.39 -21.97
N PRO A 223 -1.92 8.72 -23.11
CA PRO A 223 -0.65 8.06 -23.34
C PRO A 223 0.49 9.06 -23.54
N GLU A 224 1.61 8.82 -22.86
CA GLU A 224 2.84 9.59 -23.04
C GLU A 224 3.70 9.03 -24.19
N THR A 225 3.43 7.79 -24.62
CA THR A 225 4.19 7.10 -25.67
C THR A 225 3.32 6.78 -26.89
N LYS A 226 3.99 6.38 -27.98
CA LYS A 226 3.30 5.86 -29.19
C LYS A 226 2.69 4.47 -28.97
N TYR A 227 2.95 3.83 -27.82
CA TYR A 227 2.53 2.48 -27.51
C TYR A 227 1.47 2.52 -26.42
N SER A 228 0.21 2.63 -26.84
CA SER A 228 -0.93 2.71 -25.94
C SER A 228 -2.02 1.73 -26.34
N TYR A 229 -2.90 1.45 -25.39
CA TYR A 229 -4.19 0.83 -25.65
C TYR A 229 -5.23 1.93 -25.84
N GLU A 230 -5.94 1.90 -26.96
CA GLU A 230 -7.02 2.85 -27.25
C GLU A 230 -8.33 2.39 -26.62
N LEU A 231 -8.93 3.27 -25.81
CA LEU A 231 -10.21 3.08 -25.15
C LEU A 231 -11.32 3.75 -25.99
N ASN A 232 -11.36 3.43 -27.29
CA ASN A 232 -12.33 3.95 -28.25
C ASN A 232 -13.44 2.92 -28.52
#